data_AF-A0A1D2ICR0-F1
#
_entry.id   AF-A0A1D2ICR0-F1
#
_cell.length_a   1.000
_cell.length_b   1.000
_cell.length_c   1.000
_cell.angle_alpha   90.00
_cell.angle_beta   90.00
_cell.angle_gamma   90.00
#
_symmetry.space_group_name_H-M   'P 1'
#
loop_
_entity.id
_entity.type
_entity.pdbx_description
1 polymer ?
#
loop_
_entity_poly.entity_id
_entity_poly.type
_entity_poly.pdbx_seq_one_letter_code
_entity_poly.pdbx_strand_id
1 'polypeptide(L)'
;MCWQAWQDNPNAMWNWNGLYRNGSAGDFESAVPDGQLCSGGRAEGGRYNSMDTVGDWQAEDVDSDFTVQLYDQASHGADYFLVYVTRQGFDPITQPLTWDDLELVASTGSYGPSRNYSIPVSTSGYSGRHVVYTIWQASHMDQTYFLCSDVNFG
;
A
#
# COMPACT_ATOMS: atom_id res chain seq x y z
N MET A 1 1.70 7.57 14.92
CA MET A 1 1.96 6.10 14.86
C MET A 1 3.42 5.68 14.66
N CYS A 2 4.31 6.49 14.08
CA CYS A 2 5.70 6.08 13.83
C CYS A 2 6.48 5.61 15.07
N TRP A 3 6.25 6.23 16.24
CA TRP A 3 6.95 5.85 17.49
C TRP A 3 6.78 4.37 17.83
N GLN A 4 5.54 3.85 17.79
CA GLN A 4 5.29 2.45 18.13
C GLN A 4 5.93 1.49 17.11
N ALA A 5 5.96 1.85 15.83
CA ALA A 5 6.63 1.06 14.80
C ALA A 5 8.16 0.97 15.03
N TRP A 6 8.79 2.09 15.41
CA TRP A 6 10.20 2.10 15.80
C TRP A 6 10.49 1.27 17.05
N GLN A 7 9.57 1.21 18.02
CA GLN A 7 9.73 0.38 19.21
C GLN A 7 9.52 -1.12 18.92
N ASP A 8 8.60 -1.45 18.03
CA ASP A 8 8.30 -2.83 17.61
C ASP A 8 9.46 -3.43 16.81
N ASN A 9 9.84 -2.78 15.70
CA ASN A 9 10.96 -3.23 14.88
C ASN A 9 11.56 -2.09 14.05
N PRO A 10 12.74 -1.55 14.43
CA PRO A 10 13.44 -0.52 13.66
C PRO A 10 13.68 -0.90 12.19
N ASN A 11 13.80 -2.21 11.89
CA ASN A 11 14.03 -2.67 10.52
C ASN A 11 12.80 -2.52 9.61
N ALA A 12 11.61 -2.28 10.16
CA ALA A 12 10.46 -1.90 9.35
C ALA A 12 10.71 -0.58 8.59
N MET A 13 11.49 0.32 9.18
CA MET A 13 11.86 1.61 8.57
C MET A 13 13.21 1.53 7.86
N TRP A 14 14.22 0.83 8.41
CA TRP A 14 15.50 0.69 7.73
C TRP A 14 15.39 -0.10 6.42
N ASN A 15 14.53 -1.11 6.39
CA ASN A 15 14.25 -1.94 5.22
C ASN A 15 12.91 -1.54 4.58
N TRP A 16 12.67 -0.24 4.42
CA TRP A 16 11.43 0.30 3.86
C TRP A 16 11.10 -0.22 2.45
N ASN A 17 12.11 -0.65 1.68
CA ASN A 17 11.95 -1.19 0.33
C ASN A 17 11.64 -2.71 0.30
N GLY A 18 11.52 -3.37 1.46
CA GLY A 18 11.42 -4.82 1.58
C GLY A 18 10.02 -5.37 1.87
N LEU A 19 8.97 -4.56 1.75
CA LEU A 19 7.61 -4.98 2.06
C LEU A 19 6.97 -5.71 0.87
N TYR A 20 7.34 -6.96 0.67
CA TYR A 20 6.88 -7.80 -0.43
C TYR A 20 6.54 -9.23 0.00
N ARG A 21 5.83 -9.95 -0.87
CA ARG A 21 5.65 -11.40 -0.82
C ARG A 21 6.09 -12.01 -2.15
N ASN A 22 6.57 -13.25 -2.12
CA ASN A 22 6.83 -14.02 -3.33
C ASN A 22 5.72 -15.08 -3.51
N GLY A 23 5.38 -15.41 -4.76
CA GLY A 23 4.53 -16.55 -5.05
C GLY A 23 3.04 -16.34 -4.77
N SER A 24 2.54 -15.10 -4.80
CA SER A 24 1.12 -14.80 -4.55
C SER A 24 0.22 -15.28 -5.69
N ALA A 25 0.76 -15.48 -6.90
CA ALA A 25 0.04 -15.91 -8.09
C ALA A 25 -1.23 -15.07 -8.43
N GLY A 26 -1.26 -13.81 -7.99
CA GLY A 26 -2.41 -12.91 -8.14
C GLY A 26 -3.56 -13.13 -7.14
N ASP A 27 -3.46 -14.09 -6.22
CA ASP A 27 -4.47 -14.36 -5.18
C ASP A 27 -4.15 -13.60 -3.88
N PHE A 28 -4.30 -12.27 -3.94
CA PHE A 28 -3.85 -11.37 -2.88
C PHE A 28 -4.68 -11.48 -1.60
N GLU A 29 -6.00 -11.65 -1.69
CA GLU A 29 -6.87 -11.78 -0.51
C GLU A 29 -6.55 -13.03 0.31
N SER A 30 -6.19 -14.14 -0.36
CA SER A 30 -5.72 -15.36 0.29
C SER A 30 -4.35 -15.16 0.95
N ALA A 31 -3.44 -14.43 0.29
CA ALA A 31 -2.09 -14.18 0.78
C ALA A 31 -2.02 -13.14 1.91
N VAL A 32 -2.99 -12.23 1.98
CA VAL A 32 -3.02 -11.06 2.86
C VAL A 32 -4.40 -10.98 3.53
N PRO A 33 -4.56 -11.53 4.74
CA PRO A 33 -5.83 -11.48 5.46
C PRO A 33 -6.24 -10.06 5.87
N ASP A 34 -7.54 -9.87 6.13
CA ASP A 34 -8.07 -8.65 6.74
C ASP A 34 -7.32 -8.24 8.02
N GLY A 35 -7.10 -6.94 8.18
CA GLY A 35 -6.30 -6.37 9.27
C GLY A 35 -4.80 -6.62 9.14
N GLN A 36 -4.32 -7.18 8.02
CA GLN A 36 -2.90 -7.41 7.74
C GLN A 36 -2.46 -6.81 6.40
N LEU A 37 -3.26 -5.91 5.84
CA LEU A 37 -3.02 -5.34 4.52
C LEU A 37 -1.72 -4.52 4.48
N CYS A 38 -1.47 -3.71 5.52
CA CYS A 38 -0.33 -2.80 5.57
C CYS A 38 1.00 -3.48 5.95
N SER A 39 0.96 -4.68 6.52
CA SER A 39 2.16 -5.54 6.68
C SER A 39 2.36 -6.53 5.53
N GLY A 40 1.49 -6.52 4.51
CA GLY A 40 1.52 -7.50 3.43
C GLY A 40 1.29 -8.92 3.93
N GLY A 41 0.32 -9.14 4.82
CA GLY A 41 0.03 -10.45 5.40
C GLY A 41 1.12 -10.93 6.34
N ARG A 42 1.64 -10.02 7.18
CA ARG A 42 2.80 -10.24 8.08
C ARG A 42 4.03 -10.75 7.33
N ALA A 43 4.30 -10.13 6.18
CA ALA A 43 5.43 -10.49 5.32
C ALA A 43 6.77 -10.42 6.07
N GLU A 44 7.79 -11.05 5.50
CA GLU A 44 9.17 -10.96 5.99
C GLU A 44 9.33 -11.37 7.47
N GLY A 45 8.63 -12.42 7.89
CA GLY A 45 8.65 -12.91 9.27
C GLY A 45 7.99 -11.96 10.27
N GLY A 46 7.05 -11.13 9.80
CA GLY A 46 6.34 -10.16 10.62
C GLY A 46 7.11 -8.86 10.88
N ARG A 47 8.14 -8.58 10.08
CA ARG A 47 8.97 -7.36 10.22
C ARG A 47 8.15 -6.08 10.21
N TYR A 48 7.04 -6.07 9.47
CA TYR A 48 6.19 -4.89 9.24
C TYR A 48 4.86 -4.95 10.01
N ASN A 49 4.70 -5.84 11.01
CA ASN A 49 3.43 -6.02 11.73
C ASN A 49 2.92 -4.72 12.38
N SER A 50 3.81 -3.85 12.85
CA SER A 50 3.44 -2.56 13.43
C SER A 50 2.82 -1.57 12.43
N MET A 51 2.85 -1.86 11.13
CA MET A 51 2.13 -1.11 10.10
C MET A 51 0.62 -1.41 10.11
N ASP A 52 0.19 -2.53 10.72
CA ASP A 52 -1.22 -2.87 10.88
C ASP A 52 -1.86 -2.21 12.11
N THR A 53 -1.08 -1.47 12.92
CA THR A 53 -1.60 -0.79 14.11
C THR A 53 -2.58 0.31 13.71
N VAL A 54 -3.83 0.16 14.14
CA VAL A 54 -4.89 1.17 13.97
C VAL A 54 -4.59 2.41 14.82
N GLY A 55 -4.70 3.59 14.22
CA GLY A 55 -4.49 4.85 14.92
C GLY A 55 -4.14 6.00 13.99
N ASP A 56 -3.86 7.16 14.58
CA ASP A 56 -3.58 8.40 13.86
C ASP A 56 -2.15 8.37 13.25
N TRP A 57 -2.01 7.70 12.12
CA TRP A 57 -0.84 7.78 11.24
C TRP A 57 -0.70 9.19 10.66
N GLN A 58 0.49 9.58 10.20
CA GLN A 58 0.63 10.89 9.56
C GLN A 58 0.10 10.75 8.12
N ALA A 59 -0.88 11.58 7.75
CA ALA A 59 -1.41 11.64 6.40
C ALA A 59 -0.75 12.77 5.59
N GLU A 60 -0.69 12.57 4.28
CA GLU A 60 -0.36 13.60 3.28
C GLU A 60 -1.65 14.16 2.67
N ASP A 61 -1.72 15.48 2.46
CA ASP A 61 -2.87 16.09 1.79
C ASP A 61 -2.81 15.81 0.28
N VAL A 62 -3.94 15.39 -0.31
CA VAL A 62 -4.06 15.08 -1.73
C VAL A 62 -5.35 15.66 -2.32
N ASP A 63 -5.27 16.09 -3.57
CA ASP A 63 -6.44 16.44 -4.37
C ASP A 63 -7.18 15.18 -4.85
N SER A 64 -8.38 15.36 -5.39
CA SER A 64 -9.14 14.26 -6.02
C SER A 64 -8.38 13.57 -7.15
N ASP A 65 -7.56 14.33 -7.87
CA ASP A 65 -6.58 13.81 -8.83
C ASP A 65 -5.19 13.88 -8.22
N PHE A 66 -4.54 12.73 -8.08
CA PHE A 66 -3.19 12.64 -7.50
C PHE A 66 -2.34 11.63 -8.27
N THR A 67 -1.05 11.55 -7.95
CA THR A 67 -0.14 10.59 -8.56
C THR A 67 0.51 9.73 -7.50
N VAL A 68 0.34 8.41 -7.61
CA VAL A 68 1.17 7.48 -6.84
C VAL A 68 2.55 7.43 -7.51
N GLN A 69 3.58 7.79 -6.74
CA GLN A 69 4.97 7.75 -7.19
C GLN A 69 5.68 6.60 -6.49
N LEU A 70 6.11 5.60 -7.26
CA LEU A 70 6.88 4.48 -6.74
C LEU A 70 8.34 4.58 -7.16
N TYR A 71 9.25 4.46 -6.19
CA TYR A 71 10.68 4.36 -6.44
C TYR A 71 11.16 2.92 -6.31
N ASP A 72 11.89 2.45 -7.31
CA ASP A 72 12.42 1.10 -7.42
C ASP A 72 13.92 1.16 -7.70
N GLN A 73 14.72 0.81 -6.70
CA GLN A 73 16.18 0.83 -6.82
C GLN A 73 16.71 -0.17 -7.85
N ALA A 74 16.00 -1.29 -8.05
CA ALA A 74 16.43 -2.41 -8.88
C ALA A 74 15.88 -2.34 -10.32
N SER A 75 14.91 -1.47 -10.57
CA SER A 75 14.29 -1.27 -11.88
C SER A 75 13.70 -2.56 -12.44
N HIS A 76 12.93 -3.27 -11.62
CA HIS A 76 12.32 -4.55 -11.95
C HIS A 76 11.25 -4.48 -13.04
N GLY A 77 10.71 -3.31 -13.33
CA GLY A 77 9.46 -3.16 -14.08
C GLY A 77 8.25 -3.52 -13.23
N ALA A 78 7.07 -3.40 -13.84
CA ALA A 78 5.83 -3.86 -13.24
C ALA A 78 4.99 -4.57 -14.29
N ASP A 79 4.39 -5.70 -13.92
CA ASP A 79 3.38 -6.35 -14.75
C ASP A 79 2.09 -5.53 -14.71
N TYR A 80 1.76 -5.01 -13.53
CA TYR A 80 0.69 -4.05 -13.28
C TYR A 80 0.83 -3.41 -11.89
N PHE A 81 0.13 -2.31 -11.71
CA PHE A 81 -0.24 -1.75 -10.41
C PHE A 81 -1.75 -1.81 -10.24
N LEU A 82 -2.20 -2.13 -9.03
CA LEU A 82 -3.57 -1.92 -8.58
C LEU A 82 -3.52 -0.86 -7.48
N VAL A 83 -4.32 0.19 -7.61
CA VAL A 83 -4.43 1.24 -6.60
C VAL A 83 -5.86 1.26 -6.08
N TYR A 84 -5.98 1.12 -4.77
CA TYR A 84 -7.23 1.18 -4.04
C TYR A 84 -7.25 2.40 -3.12
N VAL A 85 -8.44 2.87 -2.81
CA VAL A 85 -8.68 3.87 -1.75
C VAL A 85 -9.76 3.32 -0.83
N THR A 86 -9.66 3.59 0.47
CA THR A 86 -10.72 3.24 1.42
C THR A 86 -12.01 3.96 1.07
N ARG A 87 -13.15 3.27 1.13
CA ARG A 87 -14.48 3.82 0.85
C ARG A 87 -14.80 4.99 1.77
N GLN A 88 -15.59 5.94 1.28
CA GLN A 88 -16.09 7.04 2.12
C GLN A 88 -16.84 6.50 3.35
N GLY A 89 -16.49 7.00 4.53
CA GLY A 89 -17.06 6.58 5.81
C GLY A 89 -16.23 5.57 6.59
N PHE A 90 -15.18 4.99 5.99
CA PHE A 90 -14.16 4.25 6.73
C PHE A 90 -13.29 5.21 7.57
N ASP A 91 -13.04 4.87 8.83
CA ASP A 91 -12.17 5.63 9.73
C ASP A 91 -10.86 4.86 10.04
N PRO A 92 -9.74 5.16 9.36
CA PRO A 92 -8.46 4.48 9.60
C PRO A 92 -7.86 4.72 10.98
N ILE A 93 -8.36 5.71 11.73
CA ILE A 93 -7.88 6.01 13.08
C ILE A 93 -8.48 5.01 14.09
N THR A 94 -9.64 4.42 13.79
CA THR A 94 -10.38 3.55 14.72
C THR A 94 -10.70 2.18 14.17
N GLN A 95 -10.54 1.93 12.87
CA GLN A 95 -10.89 0.67 12.22
C GLN A 95 -9.66 -0.01 11.59
N PRO A 96 -9.50 -1.33 11.73
CA PRO A 96 -8.51 -2.08 10.96
C PRO A 96 -8.92 -2.12 9.50
N LEU A 97 -7.94 -1.98 8.61
CA LEU A 97 -8.17 -2.05 7.16
C LEU A 97 -8.56 -3.48 6.75
N THR A 98 -9.63 -3.62 5.96
CA THR A 98 -10.07 -4.88 5.35
C THR A 98 -10.17 -4.74 3.84
N TRP A 99 -10.29 -5.86 3.11
CA TRP A 99 -10.53 -5.81 1.66
C TRP A 99 -11.87 -5.21 1.29
N ASP A 100 -12.92 -5.42 2.10
CA ASP A 100 -14.26 -4.86 1.87
C ASP A 100 -14.28 -3.32 1.98
N ASP A 101 -13.35 -2.75 2.76
CA ASP A 101 -13.20 -1.30 2.91
C ASP A 101 -12.58 -0.64 1.66
N LEU A 102 -12.03 -1.42 0.72
CA LEU A 102 -11.29 -0.89 -0.42
C LEU A 102 -12.14 -0.78 -1.69
N GLU A 103 -11.90 0.29 -2.44
CA GLU A 103 -12.40 0.49 -3.79
C GLU A 103 -11.23 0.63 -4.77
N LEU A 104 -11.24 -0.18 -5.84
CA LEU A 104 -10.21 -0.10 -6.88
C LEU A 104 -10.43 1.17 -7.72
N VAL A 105 -9.48 2.12 -7.63
CA VAL A 105 -9.55 3.41 -8.32
C VAL A 105 -8.64 3.48 -9.56
N ALA A 106 -7.61 2.64 -9.63
CA ALA A 106 -6.78 2.53 -10.82
C ALA A 106 -6.23 1.11 -11.00
N SER A 107 -6.16 0.68 -12.26
CA SER A 107 -5.45 -0.54 -12.69
C SER A 107 -4.63 -0.19 -13.91
N THR A 108 -3.35 -0.57 -13.92
CA THR A 108 -2.46 -0.28 -15.05
C THR A 108 -2.18 -1.53 -15.87
N GLY A 109 -1.62 -1.34 -17.07
CA GLY A 109 -0.84 -2.38 -17.74
C GLY A 109 0.60 -2.41 -17.23
N SER A 110 1.48 -3.02 -18.02
CA SER A 110 2.89 -3.16 -17.67
C SER A 110 3.69 -1.87 -17.79
N TYR A 111 4.65 -1.69 -16.90
CA TYR A 111 5.72 -0.70 -17.01
C TYR A 111 7.04 -1.41 -17.26
N GLY A 112 7.82 -0.92 -18.24
CA GLY A 112 9.18 -1.40 -18.45
C GLY A 112 10.12 -1.02 -17.28
N PRO A 113 11.32 -1.63 -17.20
CA PRO A 113 12.33 -1.30 -16.20
C PRO A 113 12.59 0.20 -16.05
N SER A 114 12.34 0.75 -14.86
CA SER A 114 12.59 2.16 -14.52
C SER A 114 12.89 2.28 -13.03
N ARG A 115 13.57 3.36 -12.63
CA ARG A 115 13.71 3.67 -11.19
C ARG A 115 12.47 4.31 -10.58
N ASN A 116 11.61 4.88 -11.42
CA ASN A 116 10.41 5.58 -10.98
C ASN A 116 9.23 5.18 -11.86
N TYR A 117 8.10 4.91 -11.22
CA TYR A 117 6.81 4.68 -11.87
C TYR A 117 5.81 5.71 -11.35
N SER A 118 5.10 6.36 -12.27
CA SER A 118 4.04 7.32 -11.95
C SER A 118 2.70 6.74 -12.38
N ILE A 119 1.80 6.60 -11.42
CA ILE A 119 0.44 6.10 -11.65
C ILE A 119 -0.52 7.28 -11.42
N PRO A 120 -1.03 7.92 -12.47
CA PRO A 120 -2.05 8.96 -12.32
C PRO A 120 -3.35 8.31 -11.84
N VAL A 121 -3.90 8.84 -10.76
CA VAL A 121 -5.15 8.39 -10.15
C VAL A 121 -6.12 9.56 -10.17
N SER A 122 -7.33 9.30 -10.65
CA SER A 122 -8.43 10.27 -10.64
C SER A 122 -9.58 9.68 -9.86
N THR A 123 -10.06 10.42 -8.87
CA THR A 123 -11.12 9.99 -7.97
C THR A 123 -12.21 11.04 -7.86
N SER A 124 -13.36 10.67 -7.32
CA SER A 124 -14.43 11.62 -7.01
C SER A 124 -15.22 11.14 -5.81
N GLY A 125 -15.72 12.08 -5.00
CA GLY A 125 -16.56 11.75 -3.84
C GLY A 125 -15.82 11.34 -2.57
N TYR A 126 -14.47 11.39 -2.58
CA TYR A 126 -13.66 11.20 -1.38
C TYR A 126 -13.40 12.53 -0.66
N SER A 127 -13.45 12.50 0.67
CA SER A 127 -13.04 13.62 1.52
C SER A 127 -12.62 13.18 2.91
N GLY A 128 -11.71 13.95 3.51
CA GLY A 128 -11.12 13.68 4.81
C GLY A 128 -10.10 12.55 4.75
N ARG A 129 -9.99 11.81 5.84
CA ARG A 129 -8.95 10.83 6.07
C ARG A 129 -9.21 9.52 5.32
N HIS A 130 -8.22 9.03 4.57
CA HIS A 130 -8.28 7.77 3.82
C HIS A 130 -6.93 7.02 3.86
N VAL A 131 -6.94 5.76 3.43
CA VAL A 131 -5.74 5.00 3.09
C VAL A 131 -5.76 4.70 1.60
N VAL A 132 -4.66 5.02 0.91
CA VAL A 132 -4.35 4.52 -0.43
C VAL A 132 -3.60 3.20 -0.27
N TYR A 133 -4.08 2.14 -0.89
CA TYR A 133 -3.44 0.84 -0.91
C TYR A 133 -2.94 0.51 -2.31
N THR A 134 -1.63 0.43 -2.49
CA THR A 134 -1.00 0.14 -3.78
C THR A 134 -0.42 -1.28 -3.77
N ILE A 135 -0.86 -2.08 -4.73
CA ILE A 135 -0.26 -3.38 -5.05
C ILE A 135 0.63 -3.20 -6.28
N TRP A 136 1.90 -3.56 -6.15
CA TRP A 136 2.86 -3.58 -7.26
C TRP A 136 3.28 -5.01 -7.54
N GLN A 137 2.88 -5.55 -8.68
CA GLN A 137 3.40 -6.82 -9.19
C GLN A 137 4.67 -6.54 -10.01
N ALA A 138 5.85 -6.88 -9.48
CA ALA A 138 7.12 -6.67 -10.18
C ALA A 138 7.32 -7.70 -11.29
N SER A 139 7.99 -7.33 -12.38
CA SER A 139 8.11 -8.19 -13.57
C SER A 139 9.25 -9.21 -13.56
N HIS A 140 10.19 -9.10 -12.62
CA HIS A 140 11.39 -9.94 -12.62
C HIS A 140 11.15 -11.37 -12.09
N MET A 141 10.12 -11.57 -11.28
CA MET A 141 9.59 -12.85 -10.80
C MET A 141 8.20 -12.62 -10.18
N ASP A 142 7.53 -13.67 -9.72
CA ASP A 142 6.30 -13.50 -8.95
C ASP A 142 6.61 -12.93 -7.55
N GLN A 143 6.75 -11.60 -7.51
CA GLN A 143 6.99 -10.81 -6.32
C GLN A 143 6.03 -9.62 -6.32
N THR A 144 5.30 -9.47 -5.22
CA THR A 144 4.26 -8.46 -5.06
C THR A 144 4.55 -7.60 -3.83
N TYR A 145 4.51 -6.28 -3.99
CA TYR A 145 4.63 -5.32 -2.91
C TYR A 145 3.25 -4.79 -2.51
N PHE A 146 3.06 -4.56 -1.21
CA PHE A 146 1.80 -4.12 -0.61
C PHE A 146 2.04 -2.84 0.19
N LEU A 147 1.54 -1.71 -0.28
CA LEU A 147 1.95 -0.39 0.23
C LEU A 147 0.72 0.40 0.69
N CYS A 148 0.64 0.64 2.00
CA CYS A 148 -0.33 1.58 2.57
C CYS A 148 0.27 2.99 2.64
N SER A 149 -0.50 3.99 2.20
CA SER A 149 -0.21 5.40 2.35
C SER A 149 -1.43 6.10 2.95
N ASP A 150 -1.29 6.66 4.15
CA ASP A 150 -2.30 7.54 4.74
C ASP A 150 -2.38 8.87 3.97
N VAL A 151 -3.59 9.25 3.58
CA VAL A 151 -3.84 10.51 2.87
C VAL A 151 -5.05 11.23 3.44
N ASN A 152 -5.15 12.53 3.14
CA ASN A 152 -6.28 13.36 3.47
C ASN A 152 -6.78 14.05 2.19
N PHE A 153 -8.00 13.70 1.76
CA PHE A 153 -8.65 14.30 0.60
C PHE A 153 -9.39 15.57 0.99
N GLY A 154 -9.06 16.71 0.36
CA GLY A 154 -9.81 17.95 0.53
C GLY A 154 -8.96 19.20 0.63
#